data_AF-A0AAN8FJ03-F1
#
_entry.id   AF-A0AAN8FJ03-F1
#
_cell.length_a   1.000
_cell.length_b   1.000
_cell.length_c   1.000
_cell.angle_alpha   90.00
_cell.angle_beta   90.00
_cell.angle_gamma   90.00
#
_symmetry.space_group_name_H-M   'P 1'
#
loop_
_entity.id
_entity.type
_entity.pdbx_description
1 polymer ?
#
loop_
_entity_poly.entity_id
_entity_poly.type
_entity_poly.pdbx_seq_one_letter_code
_entity_poly.pdbx_strand_id
1 'polypeptide(L)'
;MALKETYQNISFNPSGSVTFSNSPKKQKTTLTIRNYSNRGIMFKMKSTHPRLFRMKPVYGIVFPQKEVEVCLVFRGCRTYRKFARER
;
A
#
# COMPACT_ATOMS: atom_id res chain seq x y z
N MET A 1 8.29 24.57 -0.47
CA MET A 1 8.84 24.17 0.85
C MET A 1 7.84 23.36 1.68
N ALA A 2 6.55 23.72 1.73
CA ALA A 2 5.53 23.05 2.55
C ALA A 2 5.40 21.50 2.40
N LEU A 3 5.59 20.95 1.19
CA LEU A 3 5.45 19.50 0.97
C LEU A 3 6.54 18.68 1.66
N LYS A 4 7.78 19.16 1.72
CA LYS A 4 8.89 18.42 2.37
C LYS A 4 8.66 18.27 3.88
N GLU A 5 8.11 19.30 4.53
CA GLU A 5 7.75 19.28 5.96
C GLU A 5 6.61 18.30 6.26
N THR A 6 5.68 18.11 5.31
CA THR A 6 4.55 17.20 5.51
C THR A 6 5.02 15.75 5.56
N TYR A 7 5.98 15.37 4.70
CA TYR A 7 6.54 14.02 4.68
C TYR A 7 7.39 13.66 5.91
N GLN A 8 8.00 14.66 6.59
CA GLN A 8 8.78 14.42 7.80
C GLN A 8 7.91 13.98 8.99
N ASN A 9 6.61 14.26 8.96
CA ASN A 9 5.67 13.95 10.03
C ASN A 9 4.82 12.69 9.75
N ILE A 10 5.18 11.92 8.71
CA ILE A 10 4.50 10.68 8.35
C ILE A 10 5.51 9.54 8.45
N SER A 11 5.16 8.47 9.16
CA SER A 11 5.92 7.22 9.11
C SER A 11 5.11 6.10 8.50
N PHE A 12 5.84 5.19 7.86
CA PHE A 12 5.32 3.97 7.26
C PHE A 12 5.96 2.79 7.98
N ASN A 13 5.15 1.78 8.30
CA ASN A 13 5.65 0.52 8.83
C ASN A 13 5.04 -0.64 8.05
N PRO A 14 5.82 -1.38 7.24
CA PRO A 14 7.26 -1.22 7.00
C PRO A 14 7.59 0.03 6.15
N SER A 15 8.76 0.63 6.37
CA SER A 15 9.14 1.93 5.76
C SER A 15 9.79 1.84 4.38
N GLY A 16 10.58 0.80 4.11
CA GLY A 16 11.34 0.68 2.86
C GLY A 16 10.65 -0.17 1.79
N SER A 17 10.22 -1.37 2.18
CA SER A 17 9.60 -2.32 1.25
C SER A 17 8.61 -3.23 1.96
N VAL A 18 7.56 -3.60 1.24
CA VAL A 18 6.62 -4.65 1.65
C VAL A 18 6.93 -5.89 0.85
N THR A 19 7.17 -7.01 1.54
CA THR A 19 7.47 -8.30 0.92
C THR A 19 6.29 -9.25 1.01
N PHE A 20 6.18 -10.11 0.00
CA PHE A 20 5.29 -11.27 -0.02
C PHE A 20 6.18 -12.50 -0.18
N SER A 21 5.80 -13.62 0.43
CA SER A 21 6.50 -14.88 0.24
C SER A 21 6.42 -15.36 -1.21
N ASN A 22 7.41 -16.14 -1.65
CA ASN A 22 7.41 -16.71 -3.00
C ASN A 22 6.40 -17.87 -3.11
N SER A 23 5.11 -17.55 -3.08
CA SER A 23 4.01 -18.50 -3.13
C SER A 23 2.94 -18.04 -4.13
N PRO A 24 2.41 -18.93 -4.97
CA PRO A 24 1.34 -18.57 -5.92
C PRO A 24 -0.01 -18.35 -5.22
N LYS A 25 -0.11 -18.60 -3.92
CA LYS A 25 -1.33 -18.40 -3.12
C LYS A 25 -1.59 -16.92 -2.86
N LYS A 26 -2.84 -16.60 -2.54
CA LYS A 26 -3.24 -15.27 -2.07
C LYS A 26 -2.55 -14.98 -0.73
N GLN A 27 -1.96 -13.81 -0.62
CA GLN A 27 -1.25 -13.36 0.58
C GLN A 27 -1.78 -12.00 1.02
N LYS A 28 -1.70 -11.76 2.32
CA LYS A 28 -2.06 -10.48 2.94
C LYS A 28 -0.90 -10.01 3.80
N THR A 29 -0.71 -8.71 3.83
CA THR A 29 0.21 -8.02 4.73
C THR A 29 -0.36 -6.65 5.06
N THR A 30 0.17 -6.00 6.08
CA THR A 30 -0.33 -4.72 6.59
C THR A 30 0.75 -3.66 6.47
N LEU A 31 0.35 -2.48 6.00
CA LEU A 31 1.15 -1.27 6.02
C LEU A 31 0.49 -0.28 6.96
N THR A 32 1.16 0.07 8.04
CA THR A 32 0.69 1.10 8.97
C THR A 32 1.23 2.45 8.54
N ILE A 33 0.33 3.43 8.44
CA ILE A 33 0.66 4.83 8.17
C ILE A 33 0.34 5.61 9.44
N ARG A 34 1.34 6.30 9.99
CA ARG A 34 1.17 7.11 11.19
C ARG A 34 1.39 8.58 10.90
N ASN A 35 0.50 9.41 11.42
CA ASN A 35 0.54 10.86 11.28
C ASN A 35 0.93 11.49 12.62
N TYR A 36 2.13 12.06 12.69
CA TYR A 36 2.65 12.82 13.84
C TYR A 36 2.37 14.32 13.74
N SER A 37 1.72 14.77 12.66
CA SER A 37 1.36 16.18 12.51
C SER A 37 0.07 16.51 13.27
N ASN A 38 -0.14 17.81 13.46
CA ASN A 38 -1.37 18.35 14.07
C ASN A 38 -2.48 18.59 13.04
N ARG A 39 -2.32 18.11 11.80
CA ARG A 39 -3.29 18.27 10.70
C ARG A 39 -3.68 16.91 10.14
N GLY A 40 -4.91 16.81 9.62
CA GLY A 40 -5.36 15.61 8.92
C GLY A 40 -4.63 15.47 7.59
N ILE A 41 -4.17 14.26 7.28
CA ILE A 41 -3.44 13.98 6.04
C ILE A 41 -4.28 13.05 5.17
N MET A 42 -4.64 13.52 3.98
CA MET A 42 -5.31 12.68 3.00
C MET A 42 -4.29 11.87 2.19
N PHE A 43 -4.56 10.59 2.01
CA PHE A 43 -3.71 9.71 1.20
C PHE A 43 -4.51 9.00 0.10
N LYS A 44 -3.80 8.62 -0.96
CA LYS A 44 -4.30 7.76 -2.02
C LYS A 44 -3.22 6.77 -2.44
N MET A 45 -3.53 5.49 -2.28
CA MET A 45 -2.67 4.38 -2.67
C MET A 45 -2.69 4.16 -4.18
N LYS A 46 -1.52 3.84 -4.73
CA LYS A 46 -1.31 3.55 -6.15
C LYS A 46 -0.50 2.27 -6.30
N SER A 47 -0.78 1.51 -7.34
CA SER A 47 -0.04 0.30 -7.71
C SER A 47 0.17 0.27 -9.22
N THR A 48 1.33 -0.24 -9.63
CA THR A 48 1.64 -0.50 -11.05
C THR A 48 0.84 -1.68 -11.61
N HIS A 49 0.41 -2.62 -10.76
CA HIS A 49 -0.32 -3.83 -11.16
C HIS A 49 -1.56 -4.06 -10.30
N PRO A 50 -2.63 -3.24 -10.46
CA PRO A 50 -3.83 -3.30 -9.61
C PRO A 50 -4.62 -4.62 -9.70
N ARG A 51 -4.39 -5.43 -10.75
CA ARG A 51 -4.96 -6.78 -10.87
C ARG A 51 -4.33 -7.78 -9.90
N LEU A 52 -3.03 -7.64 -9.63
CA LEU A 52 -2.23 -8.52 -8.77
C LEU A 52 -2.18 -8.03 -7.33
N PHE A 53 -2.00 -6.72 -7.13
CA PHE A 53 -1.92 -6.10 -5.81
C PHE A 53 -3.16 -5.26 -5.55
N ARG A 54 -3.90 -5.61 -4.49
CA ARG A 54 -5.04 -4.84 -4.00
C ARG A 54 -4.70 -4.24 -2.64
N MET A 55 -5.36 -3.13 -2.32
CA MET A 55 -5.09 -2.34 -1.12
C MET A 55 -6.43 -1.94 -0.52
N LYS A 56 -6.55 -1.96 0.80
CA LYS A 56 -7.75 -1.52 1.53
C LYS A 56 -7.35 -0.86 2.85
N PRO A 57 -7.75 0.40 3.10
CA PRO A 57 -8.42 1.33 2.18
C PRO A 57 -7.52 1.83 1.03
N VAL A 58 -8.11 2.24 -0.10
CA VAL A 58 -7.37 2.80 -1.25
C VAL A 58 -7.10 4.30 -1.08
N TYR A 59 -8.01 5.00 -0.42
CA TYR A 59 -7.86 6.40 -0.06
C TYR A 59 -8.48 6.61 1.31
N GLY A 60 -8.07 7.66 1.99
CA GLY A 60 -8.58 7.99 3.31
C GLY A 60 -7.88 9.20 3.90
N ILE A 61 -8.29 9.54 5.12
CA ILE A 61 -7.66 10.58 5.92
C ILE A 61 -7.05 9.90 7.14
N VAL A 62 -5.79 10.18 7.42
CA VAL A 62 -5.15 9.87 8.70
C VAL A 62 -5.30 11.10 9.59
N PHE A 63 -6.10 10.96 10.64
CA PHE A 63 -6.33 12.05 11.59
C PHE A 63 -5.02 12.46 12.29
N PRO A 64 -4.96 13.70 12.82
CA PRO A 64 -3.81 14.15 13.62
C PRO A 64 -3.49 13.18 14.74
N GLN A 65 -2.21 12.89 14.97
CA GLN A 65 -1.73 11.99 16.04
C GLN A 65 -2.35 10.58 16.02
N LYS A 66 -2.84 10.11 14.86
CA LYS A 66 -3.43 8.79 14.67
C LYS A 66 -2.67 7.99 13.62
N GLU A 67 -2.98 6.70 13.58
CA GLU A 67 -2.50 5.77 12.58
C GLU A 67 -3.64 5.06 11.88
N VAL A 68 -3.36 4.56 10.69
CA VAL A 68 -4.27 3.78 9.86
C VAL A 68 -3.53 2.57 9.33
N GLU A 69 -4.20 1.43 9.37
CA GLU A 69 -3.73 0.21 8.75
C GLU A 69 -4.29 0.07 7.34
N VAL A 70 -3.38 -0.15 6.38
CA VAL A 70 -3.73 -0.49 5.01
C VAL A 70 -3.39 -1.95 4.75
N CYS A 71 -4.42 -2.76 4.54
CA CYS A 71 -4.27 -4.15 4.16
C CYS A 71 -3.86 -4.26 2.69
N LEU A 72 -2.68 -4.78 2.45
CA LEU A 72 -2.12 -5.06 1.14
C LEU A 72 -2.34 -6.54 0.82
N VAL A 73 -2.90 -6.82 -0.35
CA VAL A 73 -3.29 -8.16 -0.77
C VAL A 73 -2.64 -8.48 -2.09
N PHE A 74 -1.75 -9.48 -2.09
CA PHE A 74 -1.29 -10.12 -3.30
C PHE A 74 -2.28 -11.24 -3.67
N ARG A 75 -2.87 -11.19 -4.86
CA ARG A 75 -3.90 -12.16 -5.27
C ARG A 75 -3.32 -13.53 -5.64
N GLY A 76 -1.99 -13.66 -5.70
CA GLY A 76 -1.33 -14.85 -6.19
C GLY A 76 -1.15 -14.80 -7.71
N CYS A 77 -0.08 -15.44 -8.18
CA CYS A 77 0.13 -15.69 -9.60
C CYS A 77 -0.51 -17.04 -9.91
N ARG A 78 -1.78 -17.07 -10.33
CA ARG A 78 -2.30 -18.27 -11.02
C ARG A 78 -1.43 -18.43 -12.25
N THR A 79 -0.70 -19.54 -12.31
CA THR A 79 0.22 -19.93 -13.38
C THR A 79 -0.12 -19.22 -14.69
N TYR A 80 0.82 -18.41 -15.19
CA TYR A 80 0.81 -17.83 -16.53
C TYR A 80 0.50 -18.94 -17.54
N ARG A 81 -0.77 -19.18 -17.86
CA ARG A 81 -1.17 -20.13 -18.90
C ARG A 81 -2.02 -19.52 -20.02
N LYS A 82 -2.27 -18.21 -20.02
CA LYS A 82 -3.00 -17.54 -21.13
C LYS A 82 -2.57 -16.08 -21.40
N PHE A 83 -1.27 -15.83 -21.51
CA PHE A 83 -0.76 -14.60 -22.15
C PHE A 83 0.29 -14.87 -23.25
N ALA A 84 0.40 -16.11 -23.73
CA ALA A 84 0.91 -16.36 -25.07
C ALA A 84 -0.21 -16.00 -26.07
N ARG A 85 -0.31 -14.70 -26.36
CA ARG A 85 -0.99 -14.11 -27.52
C ARG A 85 -0.50 -14.85 -28.78
N GLU A 86 -1.34 -15.38 -29.68
CA GLU A 86 -2.22 -14.61 -30.57
C GLU A 86 -1.57 -13.29 -31.00
N ARG A 87 -0.54 -13.43 -31.85
CA ARG A 87 -0.14 -12.46 -32.85
C ARG A 87 0.23 -13.21 -34.12
#